data_AF-A0A7J4ZN64-F1
#
_entry.id   AF-A0A7J4ZN64-F1
#
_cell.length_a   1.000
_cell.length_b   1.000
_cell.length_c   1.000
_cell.angle_alpha   90.00
_cell.angle_beta   90.00
_cell.angle_gamma   90.00
#
_symmetry.space_group_name_H-M   'P 1'
#
loop_
_entity.id
_entity.type
_entity.pdbx_description
1 polymer ?
#
loop_
_entity_poly.entity_id
_entity_poly.type
_entity_poly.pdbx_seq_one_letter_code
_entity_poly.pdbx_strand_id
1 'polypeptide(L)'
;MSEQAVTDRELWILGVQAESGRGQVLTSYLESGGYKNRLERLENVASGRPLGIILDISPFSDDGWGLLRQIKSDPTTRNIPILPVFLSEKGAIGGVFPVAGFFTLPVDDHYLLERLAVYGLTEDAETWDLQALVVSRSGEENLARAVESVGFEIVKGYTGKEAMALISIRPKYLVFSTLMLPDMSAFELLEKIRLYPYSRNTPLFVLLKEEMKEGEKKAMAREVANLVSKKQLTCEEFLGYLRRRE
;
A
#
# COMPACT_ATOMS: atom_id res chain seq x y z
N MET A 1 -22.90 1.20 -19.76
CA MET A 1 -21.73 2.11 -19.87
C MET A 1 -20.47 1.29 -19.55
N SER A 2 -20.28 0.15 -20.22
CA SER A 2 -19.51 -0.08 -21.45
C SER A 2 -17.99 -0.04 -21.22
N GLU A 3 -17.38 -1.23 -21.21
CA GLU A 3 -15.94 -1.55 -21.09
C GLU A 3 -14.98 -0.61 -21.84
N GLN A 4 -15.44 0.03 -22.92
CA GLN A 4 -14.68 1.00 -23.71
C GLN A 4 -14.23 2.25 -22.92
N ALA A 5 -14.90 2.62 -21.81
CA ALA A 5 -14.51 3.77 -20.98
C ALA A 5 -13.38 3.47 -19.97
N VAL A 6 -13.01 2.19 -19.81
CA VAL A 6 -11.89 1.76 -18.97
C VAL A 6 -10.60 1.73 -19.78
N THR A 7 -10.69 1.46 -21.09
CA THR A 7 -9.55 1.34 -22.01
C THR A 7 -8.84 2.65 -22.39
N ASP A 8 -9.42 3.82 -22.08
CA ASP A 8 -8.82 5.12 -22.39
C ASP A 8 -8.25 5.85 -21.16
N ARG A 9 -8.26 5.20 -19.98
CA ARG A 9 -7.69 5.78 -18.76
C ARG A 9 -6.22 5.44 -18.64
N GLU A 10 -5.44 6.44 -18.25
CA GLU A 10 -3.99 6.34 -18.14
C GLU A 10 -3.56 6.02 -16.70
N LEU A 11 -2.44 5.32 -16.56
CA LEU A 11 -1.72 5.24 -15.29
C LEU A 11 -0.93 6.53 -15.08
N TRP A 12 -1.08 7.15 -13.92
CA TRP A 12 -0.35 8.37 -13.62
C TRP A 12 0.87 8.06 -12.75
N ILE A 13 2.00 8.66 -13.08
CA ILE A 13 3.24 8.53 -12.31
C ILE A 13 3.44 9.81 -11.50
N LEU A 14 3.50 9.66 -10.18
CA LEU A 14 3.70 10.74 -9.22
C LEU A 14 4.96 10.48 -8.37
N GLY A 15 5.45 11.52 -7.69
CA GLY A 15 6.61 11.42 -6.78
C GLY A 15 7.97 11.40 -7.49
N VAL A 16 8.01 11.70 -8.78
CA VAL A 16 9.24 11.73 -9.57
C VAL A 16 9.50 13.12 -10.13
N GLN A 17 10.72 13.63 -9.94
CA GLN A 17 11.12 14.90 -10.53
C GLN A 17 11.32 14.75 -12.04
N ALA A 18 10.67 15.62 -12.83
CA ALA A 18 10.66 15.53 -14.30
C ALA A 18 12.07 15.54 -14.93
N GLU A 19 12.99 16.30 -14.36
CA GLU A 19 14.36 16.46 -14.88
C GLU A 19 15.31 15.31 -14.51
N SER A 20 14.90 14.43 -13.58
CA SER A 20 15.79 13.38 -13.06
C SER A 20 16.02 12.21 -14.02
N GLY A 21 15.22 12.09 -15.09
CA GLY A 21 15.21 10.92 -15.98
C GLY A 21 14.64 9.64 -15.34
N ARG A 22 14.41 9.62 -14.02
CA ARG A 22 13.91 8.44 -13.28
C ARG A 22 12.51 8.03 -13.73
N GLY A 23 11.69 9.00 -14.11
CA GLY A 23 10.34 8.76 -14.62
C GLY A 23 10.33 8.04 -15.97
N GLN A 24 11.36 8.26 -16.81
CA GLN A 24 11.45 7.65 -18.14
C GLN A 24 11.62 6.12 -18.06
N VAL A 25 12.32 5.61 -17.04
CA VAL A 25 12.47 4.17 -16.83
C VAL A 25 11.11 3.53 -16.50
N LEU A 26 10.33 4.15 -15.61
CA LEU A 26 8.97 3.70 -15.29
C LEU A 26 8.05 3.76 -16.51
N THR A 27 8.08 4.87 -17.25
CA THR A 27 7.31 5.04 -18.48
C THR A 27 7.62 3.94 -19.49
N SER A 28 8.91 3.66 -19.73
CA SER A 28 9.34 2.59 -20.65
C SER A 28 8.82 1.21 -20.22
N TYR A 29 8.82 0.92 -18.92
CA TYR A 29 8.30 -0.36 -18.42
C TYR A 29 6.79 -0.46 -18.67
N LEU A 30 6.02 0.58 -18.32
CA LEU A 30 4.57 0.63 -18.51
C LEU A 30 4.17 0.55 -19.99
N GLU A 31 4.86 1.28 -20.86
CA GLU A 31 4.64 1.25 -22.31
C GLU A 31 4.89 -0.14 -22.90
N SER A 32 5.95 -0.83 -22.45
CA SER A 32 6.22 -2.21 -22.89
C SER A 32 5.13 -3.20 -22.46
N GLY A 33 4.38 -2.87 -21.40
CA GLY A 33 3.19 -3.60 -20.95
C GLY A 33 1.89 -3.19 -21.65
N GLY A 34 1.93 -2.20 -22.55
CA GLY A 34 0.77 -1.67 -23.25
C GLY A 34 -0.05 -0.64 -22.46
N TYR A 35 0.47 -0.11 -21.36
CA TYR A 35 -0.22 0.87 -20.54
C TYR A 35 0.06 2.30 -21.00
N LYS A 36 -0.99 3.05 -21.32
CA LYS A 36 -0.89 4.52 -21.44
C LYS A 36 -0.53 5.12 -20.09
N ASN A 37 0.44 6.03 -20.07
CA ASN A 37 0.89 6.64 -18.83
C ASN A 37 1.41 8.06 -19.05
N ARG A 38 1.44 8.83 -17.97
CA ARG A 38 2.04 10.17 -17.94
C ARG A 38 2.59 10.53 -16.56
N LEU A 39 3.61 11.38 -16.53
CA LEU A 39 4.01 12.07 -15.31
C LEU A 39 2.97 13.14 -14.98
N GLU A 40 2.54 13.22 -13.73
CA GLU A 40 1.49 14.15 -13.33
C GLU A 40 1.73 14.72 -11.93
N ARG A 41 1.06 15.84 -11.62
CA ARG A 41 1.11 16.51 -10.32
C ARG A 41 -0.14 16.23 -9.50
N LEU A 42 0.00 16.31 -8.17
CA LEU A 42 -1.10 16.06 -7.22
C LEU A 42 -2.33 16.93 -7.49
N GLU A 43 -2.11 18.21 -7.84
CA GLU A 43 -3.16 19.20 -8.10
C GLU A 43 -4.17 18.75 -9.17
N ASN A 44 -3.74 17.91 -10.12
CA ASN A 44 -4.57 17.44 -11.22
C ASN A 44 -5.31 16.12 -10.89
N VAL A 45 -4.97 15.45 -9.78
CA VAL A 45 -5.50 14.11 -9.43
C VAL A 45 -7.00 14.13 -9.18
N ALA A 46 -7.50 15.15 -8.47
CA ALA A 46 -8.91 15.25 -8.13
C ALA A 46 -9.83 15.37 -9.36
N SER A 47 -9.36 16.02 -10.44
CA SER A 47 -10.17 16.29 -11.63
C SER A 47 -9.97 15.29 -12.77
N GLY A 48 -8.81 14.63 -12.87
CA GLY A 48 -8.47 13.86 -14.08
C GLY A 48 -8.70 12.35 -14.05
N ARG A 49 -9.25 11.78 -12.97
CA ARG A 49 -9.74 10.38 -12.89
C ARG A 49 -8.79 9.33 -13.50
N PRO A 50 -7.56 9.18 -12.99
CA PRO A 50 -6.61 8.18 -13.46
C PRO A 50 -7.15 6.74 -13.34
N LEU A 51 -6.59 5.83 -14.15
CA LEU A 51 -6.80 4.39 -13.97
C LEU A 51 -6.25 3.91 -12.61
N GLY A 52 -5.11 4.47 -12.23
CA GLY A 52 -4.39 4.21 -11.00
C GLY A 52 -3.13 5.07 -10.97
N ILE A 53 -2.50 5.15 -9.80
CA ILE A 53 -1.29 5.95 -9.58
C ILE A 53 -0.12 5.02 -9.27
N ILE A 54 0.96 5.15 -10.02
CA ILE A 54 2.27 4.60 -9.67
C ILE A 54 3.01 5.70 -8.91
N LEU A 55 3.34 5.44 -7.65
CA LEU A 55 3.88 6.47 -6.76
C LEU A 55 5.28 6.10 -6.28
N ASP A 56 6.28 6.88 -6.67
CA ASP A 56 7.62 6.73 -6.10
C ASP A 56 7.62 7.25 -4.66
N ILE A 57 7.86 6.35 -3.70
CA ILE A 57 7.97 6.66 -2.26
C ILE A 57 9.41 6.46 -1.75
N SER A 58 10.38 6.41 -2.66
CA SER A 58 11.80 6.25 -2.36
C SER A 58 12.43 7.51 -1.74
N PRO A 59 13.64 7.42 -1.16
CA PRO A 59 14.35 8.57 -0.58
C PRO A 59 14.61 9.71 -1.56
N PHE A 60 14.68 9.39 -2.85
CA PHE A 60 14.97 10.35 -3.92
C PHE A 60 13.69 10.92 -4.54
N SER A 61 12.51 10.49 -4.07
CA SER A 61 11.22 10.98 -4.55
C SER A 61 11.00 12.46 -4.23
N ASP A 62 10.09 13.08 -4.96
CA ASP A 62 9.56 14.41 -4.66
C ASP A 62 8.43 14.29 -3.61
N ASP A 63 8.83 14.08 -2.35
CA ASP A 63 7.94 13.86 -1.19
C ASP A 63 6.82 12.82 -1.45
N GLY A 64 7.19 11.66 -2.00
CA GLY A 64 6.22 10.59 -2.32
C GLY A 64 5.33 10.17 -1.16
N TRP A 65 5.86 10.23 0.06
CA TRP A 65 5.11 9.96 1.29
C TRP A 65 4.05 11.03 1.58
N GLY A 66 4.42 12.30 1.47
CA GLY A 66 3.47 13.41 1.59
C GLY A 66 2.37 13.33 0.55
N LEU A 67 2.72 12.97 -0.70
CA LEU A 67 1.76 12.75 -1.78
C LEU A 67 0.79 11.58 -1.47
N LEU A 68 1.31 10.43 -1.05
CA LEU A 68 0.49 9.26 -0.67
C LEU A 68 -0.54 9.65 0.38
N ARG A 69 -0.11 10.36 1.41
CA ARG A 69 -0.97 10.82 2.50
C ARG A 69 -2.04 11.76 2.00
N GLN A 70 -1.68 12.79 1.23
CA GLN A 70 -2.64 13.77 0.70
C GLN A 70 -3.73 13.09 -0.15
N ILE A 71 -3.34 12.16 -1.02
CA ILE A 71 -4.30 11.39 -1.84
C ILE A 71 -5.22 10.54 -0.95
N LYS A 72 -4.68 9.89 0.09
CA LYS A 72 -5.47 8.98 0.94
C LYS A 72 -6.33 9.70 1.98
N SER A 73 -6.01 10.94 2.33
CA SER A 73 -6.81 11.77 3.23
C SER A 73 -8.02 12.42 2.54
N ASP A 74 -7.98 12.65 1.23
CA ASP A 74 -9.05 13.35 0.51
C ASP A 74 -10.14 12.37 0.02
N PRO A 75 -11.42 12.51 0.43
CA PRO A 75 -12.51 11.66 -0.02
C PRO A 75 -12.68 11.53 -1.54
N THR A 76 -12.29 12.56 -2.29
CA THR A 76 -12.40 12.58 -3.76
C THR A 76 -11.32 11.75 -4.46
N THR A 77 -10.17 11.52 -3.79
CA THR A 77 -9.02 10.82 -4.37
C THR A 77 -8.60 9.55 -3.62
N ARG A 78 -9.06 9.35 -2.37
CA ARG A 78 -8.66 8.22 -1.51
C ARG A 78 -8.95 6.85 -2.11
N ASN A 79 -9.97 6.76 -2.95
CA ASN A 79 -10.39 5.54 -3.64
C ASN A 79 -9.53 5.17 -4.85
N ILE A 80 -8.66 6.07 -5.33
CA ILE A 80 -7.79 5.80 -6.47
C ILE A 80 -6.79 4.68 -6.08
N PRO A 81 -6.66 3.60 -6.88
CA PRO A 81 -5.64 2.58 -6.65
C PRO A 81 -4.25 3.19 -6.74
N ILE A 82 -3.41 2.95 -5.73
CA ILE A 82 -2.02 3.40 -5.72
C ILE A 82 -1.13 2.17 -5.61
N LEU A 83 -0.15 2.07 -6.52
CA LEU A 83 0.95 1.13 -6.43
C LEU A 83 2.21 1.90 -6.02
N PRO A 84 2.62 1.85 -4.75
CA PRO A 84 3.88 2.41 -4.33
C PRO A 84 5.04 1.61 -4.92
N VAL A 85 6.00 2.33 -5.48
CA VAL A 85 7.23 1.79 -6.05
C VAL A 85 8.45 2.41 -5.39
N PHE A 86 9.54 1.67 -5.42
CA PHE A 86 10.83 2.12 -4.93
C PHE A 86 11.81 2.23 -6.07
N LEU A 87 12.13 3.47 -6.43
CA LEU A 87 13.12 3.72 -7.46
C LEU A 87 14.50 3.96 -6.84
N SER A 88 15.52 3.37 -7.44
CA SER A 88 16.91 3.77 -7.19
C SER A 88 17.16 5.21 -7.62
N GLU A 89 18.31 5.76 -7.26
CA GLU A 89 18.78 7.08 -7.71
C GLU A 89 18.79 7.19 -9.24
N LYS A 90 19.12 6.10 -9.94
CA LYS A 90 19.13 6.01 -11.41
C LYS A 90 17.76 5.64 -12.02
N GLY A 91 16.72 5.50 -11.22
CA GLY A 91 15.35 5.22 -11.70
C GLY A 91 15.00 3.75 -11.91
N ALA A 92 15.95 2.83 -11.75
CA ALA A 92 15.64 1.39 -11.76
C ALA A 92 14.68 1.02 -10.61
N ILE A 93 13.68 0.19 -10.89
CA ILE A 93 12.71 -0.27 -9.90
C ILE A 93 13.38 -1.32 -9.01
N GLY A 94 13.61 -0.97 -7.73
CA GLY A 94 14.13 -1.92 -6.74
C GLY A 94 13.05 -2.75 -6.06
N GLY A 95 11.79 -2.34 -6.14
CA GLY A 95 10.69 -3.09 -5.54
C GLY A 95 9.34 -2.41 -5.69
N VAL A 96 8.31 -3.19 -5.38
CA VAL A 96 6.91 -2.77 -5.35
C VAL A 96 6.33 -3.12 -3.99
N PHE A 97 5.42 -2.29 -3.49
CA PHE A 97 4.69 -2.58 -2.25
C PHE A 97 3.22 -2.88 -2.49
N PRO A 98 2.90 -4.16 -2.78
CA PRO A 98 1.52 -4.57 -3.05
C PRO A 98 0.75 -4.82 -1.75
N VAL A 99 0.32 -3.75 -1.12
CA VAL A 99 -0.63 -3.79 0.00
C VAL A 99 -2.08 -3.78 -0.49
N ALA A 100 -2.99 -4.24 0.37
CA ALA A 100 -4.42 -4.21 0.09
C ALA A 100 -4.99 -2.78 0.13
N GLY A 101 -4.36 -1.88 0.88
CA GLY A 101 -4.75 -0.48 0.89
C GLY A 101 -4.10 0.32 1.99
N PHE A 102 -4.49 1.59 2.04
CA PHE A 102 -4.01 2.58 2.99
C PHE A 102 -5.20 3.25 3.67
N PHE A 103 -5.11 3.42 4.99
CA PHE A 103 -6.04 4.20 5.80
C PHE A 103 -5.27 5.29 6.52
N THR A 104 -5.82 6.50 6.58
CA THR A 104 -5.27 7.57 7.41
C THR A 104 -5.88 7.49 8.80
N LEU A 105 -5.10 7.81 9.83
CA LEU A 105 -5.59 7.93 11.20
C LEU A 105 -5.97 9.39 11.50
N PRO A 106 -7.10 9.64 12.22
CA PRO A 106 -8.10 8.66 12.62
C PRO A 106 -8.85 8.07 11.43
N VAL A 107 -9.18 6.77 11.50
CA VAL A 107 -9.86 6.06 10.41
C VAL A 107 -11.30 6.58 10.24
N ASP A 108 -11.71 6.75 8.99
CA ASP A 108 -13.10 6.97 8.60
C ASP A 108 -13.82 5.61 8.54
N ASP A 109 -14.79 5.42 9.43
CA ASP A 109 -15.51 4.15 9.57
C ASP A 109 -16.26 3.76 8.28
N HIS A 110 -16.91 4.72 7.60
CA HIS A 110 -17.64 4.45 6.37
C HIS A 110 -16.69 3.97 5.26
N TYR A 111 -15.57 4.66 5.09
CA TYR A 111 -14.54 4.29 4.12
C TYR A 111 -13.93 2.92 4.42
N LEU A 112 -13.65 2.64 5.70
CA LEU A 112 -13.14 1.33 6.12
C LEU A 112 -14.10 0.21 5.72
N LEU A 113 -15.38 0.36 6.05
CA LEU A 113 -16.40 -0.64 5.77
C LEU A 113 -16.58 -0.87 4.26
N GLU A 114 -16.63 0.20 3.46
CA GLU A 114 -16.67 0.09 1.99
C GLU A 114 -15.46 -0.69 1.44
N ARG A 115 -14.26 -0.42 1.97
CA ARG A 115 -13.04 -1.12 1.54
C ARG A 115 -13.05 -2.58 1.96
N LEU A 116 -13.46 -2.90 3.18
CA LEU A 116 -13.57 -4.29 3.64
C LEU A 116 -14.60 -5.06 2.81
N ALA A 117 -15.71 -4.43 2.42
CA ALA A 117 -16.71 -5.03 1.54
C ALA A 117 -16.16 -5.39 0.15
N VAL A 118 -15.31 -4.54 -0.43
CA VAL A 118 -14.62 -4.84 -1.72
C VAL A 118 -13.75 -6.10 -1.63
N TYR A 119 -13.25 -6.45 -0.44
CA TYR A 119 -12.50 -7.68 -0.20
C TYR A 119 -13.39 -8.90 0.11
N GLY A 120 -14.72 -8.76 0.06
CA GLY A 120 -15.66 -9.82 0.43
C GLY A 120 -15.62 -10.15 1.93
N LEU A 121 -15.14 -9.23 2.76
CA LEU A 121 -14.93 -9.46 4.20
C LEU A 121 -16.14 -9.04 5.05
N THR A 122 -17.26 -8.67 4.42
CA THR A 122 -18.47 -8.18 5.10
C THR A 122 -19.71 -9.03 4.82
N GLU A 123 -19.62 -10.07 3.99
CA GLU A 123 -20.74 -10.96 3.66
C GLU A 123 -20.64 -12.26 4.49
N ASP A 124 -21.76 -12.63 5.12
CA ASP A 124 -22.03 -13.87 5.86
C ASP A 124 -20.89 -14.42 6.73
N ALA A 125 -20.49 -13.65 7.75
CA ALA A 125 -19.76 -14.20 8.88
C ALA A 125 -20.71 -15.00 9.80
N GLU A 126 -21.23 -16.14 9.32
CA GLU A 126 -21.81 -17.17 10.21
C GLU A 126 -20.73 -17.84 11.08
N THR A 127 -19.45 -17.61 10.77
CA THR A 127 -18.29 -18.07 11.53
C THR A 127 -17.79 -17.01 12.51
N TRP A 128 -18.04 -17.25 13.80
CA TRP A 128 -17.67 -16.42 14.95
C TRP A 128 -16.16 -16.35 15.29
N ASP A 129 -15.27 -16.80 14.39
CA ASP A 129 -13.83 -17.00 14.67
C ASP A 129 -12.89 -16.22 13.73
N LEU A 130 -13.38 -15.20 13.01
CA LEU A 130 -12.53 -14.40 12.11
C LEU A 130 -11.62 -13.46 12.92
N GLN A 131 -10.31 -13.68 12.88
CA GLN A 131 -9.34 -12.81 13.57
C GLN A 131 -8.72 -11.76 12.64
N ALA A 132 -8.79 -10.51 13.06
CA ALA A 132 -8.05 -9.38 12.49
C ALA A 132 -6.84 -9.06 13.38
N LEU A 133 -5.66 -8.90 12.79
CA LEU A 133 -4.47 -8.47 13.52
C LEU A 133 -4.25 -6.98 13.33
N VAL A 134 -4.15 -6.23 14.43
CA VAL A 134 -3.75 -4.81 14.43
C VAL A 134 -2.36 -4.69 15.03
N VAL A 135 -1.40 -4.26 14.22
CA VAL A 135 0.01 -4.06 14.59
C VAL A 135 0.31 -2.58 14.72
N SER A 136 0.18 -2.05 15.94
CA SER A 136 0.41 -0.64 16.24
C SER A 136 0.75 -0.44 17.72
N ARG A 137 1.32 0.73 18.05
CA ARG A 137 1.59 1.13 19.44
C ARG A 137 0.42 1.84 20.12
N SER A 138 -0.41 2.59 19.37
CA SER A 138 -1.47 3.45 19.93
C SER A 138 -2.28 4.14 18.83
N GLY A 139 -3.53 4.49 19.10
CA GLY A 139 -4.37 5.34 18.23
C GLY A 139 -5.41 4.60 17.40
N GLU A 140 -5.55 3.29 17.63
CA GLU A 140 -6.32 2.40 16.77
C GLU A 140 -7.66 1.98 17.39
N GLU A 141 -8.12 2.71 18.42
CA GLU A 141 -9.35 2.39 19.14
C GLU A 141 -10.59 2.50 18.24
N ASN A 142 -10.61 3.47 17.31
CA ASN A 142 -11.71 3.60 16.35
C ASN A 142 -11.67 2.47 15.31
N LEU A 143 -10.47 2.20 14.76
CA LEU A 143 -10.26 1.08 13.85
C LEU A 143 -10.70 -0.25 14.46
N ALA A 144 -10.26 -0.55 15.69
CA ALA A 144 -10.62 -1.77 16.38
C ALA A 144 -12.14 -1.91 16.51
N ARG A 145 -12.83 -0.87 16.98
CA ARG A 145 -14.30 -0.89 17.11
C ARG A 145 -15.02 -1.08 15.77
N ALA A 146 -14.54 -0.42 14.71
CA ALA A 146 -15.15 -0.51 13.39
C ALA A 146 -14.91 -1.89 12.72
N VAL A 147 -13.79 -2.55 13.03
CA VAL A 147 -13.51 -3.91 12.56
C VAL A 147 -14.26 -4.95 13.39
N GLU A 148 -14.42 -4.73 14.70
CA GLU A 148 -15.26 -5.57 15.57
C GLU A 148 -16.74 -5.51 15.18
N SER A 149 -17.23 -4.35 14.73
CA SER A 149 -18.63 -4.19 14.33
C SER A 149 -19.02 -4.99 13.07
N VAL A 150 -18.03 -5.45 12.29
CA VAL A 150 -18.20 -6.36 11.16
C VAL A 150 -17.86 -7.83 11.50
N GLY A 151 -17.72 -8.16 12.78
CA GLY A 151 -17.67 -9.54 13.26
C GLY A 151 -16.26 -10.12 13.45
N PHE A 152 -15.20 -9.31 13.37
CA PHE A 152 -13.84 -9.79 13.62
C PHE A 152 -13.46 -9.67 15.10
N GLU A 153 -12.77 -10.68 15.62
CA GLU A 153 -12.02 -10.58 16.85
C GLU A 153 -10.70 -9.84 16.59
N ILE A 154 -10.43 -8.79 17.37
CA ILE A 154 -9.17 -8.03 17.27
C ILE A 154 -8.08 -8.67 18.12
N VAL A 155 -7.02 -9.09 17.44
CA VAL A 155 -5.75 -9.47 18.05
C VAL A 155 -4.80 -8.28 17.92
N LYS A 156 -4.21 -7.83 19.02
CA LYS A 156 -3.26 -6.71 19.03
C LYS A 156 -1.82 -7.22 19.09
N GLY A 157 -0.95 -6.63 18.29
CA GLY A 157 0.50 -6.75 18.39
C GLY A 157 1.16 -5.38 18.40
N TYR A 158 2.29 -5.24 19.08
CA TYR A 158 2.97 -3.96 19.28
C TYR A 158 4.30 -3.86 18.53
N THR A 159 4.79 -4.99 18.02
CA THR A 159 6.02 -5.11 17.22
C THR A 159 5.80 -6.08 16.05
N GLY A 160 6.65 -6.01 15.03
CA GLY A 160 6.60 -6.94 13.92
C GLY A 160 6.95 -8.37 14.34
N LYS A 161 7.89 -8.55 15.27
CA LYS A 161 8.20 -9.89 15.85
C LYS A 161 7.00 -10.50 16.55
N GLU A 162 6.29 -9.71 17.36
CA GLU A 162 5.07 -10.16 18.02
C GLU A 162 3.97 -10.47 17.01
N ALA A 163 3.78 -9.62 16.00
CA ALA A 163 2.85 -9.88 14.90
C ALA A 163 3.13 -11.23 14.22
N MET A 164 4.40 -11.52 13.93
CA MET A 164 4.79 -12.82 13.34
C MET A 164 4.51 -14.00 14.27
N ALA A 165 4.69 -13.85 15.59
CA ALA A 165 4.31 -14.88 16.56
C ALA A 165 2.78 -15.09 16.62
N LEU A 166 1.99 -14.02 16.52
CA LEU A 166 0.52 -14.12 16.52
C LEU A 166 -0.02 -14.74 15.24
N ILE A 167 0.63 -14.47 14.10
CA ILE A 167 0.29 -15.06 12.79
C ILE A 167 0.62 -16.55 12.76
N SER A 168 1.68 -17.00 13.44
CA SER A 168 2.03 -18.43 13.48
C SER A 168 1.11 -19.27 14.35
N ILE A 169 0.40 -18.66 15.31
CA ILE A 169 -0.52 -19.36 16.23
C ILE A 169 -1.87 -19.68 15.56
N ARG A 170 -2.46 -18.71 14.86
CA ARG A 170 -3.75 -18.84 14.17
C ARG A 170 -3.78 -18.02 12.89
N PRO A 171 -4.42 -18.50 11.81
CA PRO A 171 -4.64 -17.71 10.61
C PRO A 171 -5.26 -16.35 10.93
N LYS A 172 -4.78 -15.32 10.24
CA LYS A 172 -5.34 -13.98 10.30
C LYS A 172 -5.97 -13.69 8.95
N TYR A 173 -7.22 -13.24 8.97
CA TYR A 173 -7.99 -12.96 7.76
C TYR A 173 -7.60 -11.61 7.17
N LEU A 174 -7.14 -10.68 8.00
CA LEU A 174 -6.63 -9.39 7.60
C LEU A 174 -5.65 -8.85 8.63
N VAL A 175 -4.72 -8.02 8.16
CA VAL A 175 -3.71 -7.36 8.99
C VAL A 175 -3.77 -5.86 8.75
N PHE A 176 -3.85 -5.08 9.82
CA PHE A 176 -3.57 -3.65 9.80
C PHE A 176 -2.21 -3.43 10.44
N SER A 177 -1.34 -2.64 9.83
CA SER A 177 -0.05 -2.29 10.41
C SER A 177 0.21 -0.81 10.26
N THR A 178 0.72 -0.15 11.31
CA THR A 178 1.41 1.12 11.10
C THR A 178 2.61 0.90 10.20
N LEU A 179 2.92 1.91 9.38
CA LEU A 179 3.99 1.83 8.41
C LEU A 179 5.36 1.52 9.04
N MET A 180 5.68 2.14 10.18
CA MET A 180 6.91 1.93 10.93
C MET A 180 6.61 1.36 12.32
N LEU A 181 7.12 0.16 12.58
CA LEU A 181 7.08 -0.49 13.89
C LEU A 181 8.43 -0.30 14.60
N PRO A 182 8.52 -0.57 15.92
CA PRO A 182 9.77 -0.44 16.66
C PRO A 182 10.95 -1.26 16.12
N ASP A 183 10.66 -2.38 15.45
CA ASP A 183 11.64 -3.40 15.08
C ASP A 183 11.70 -3.72 13.57
N MET A 184 10.72 -3.27 12.77
CA MET A 184 10.68 -3.41 11.31
C MET A 184 9.64 -2.46 10.69
N SER A 185 9.61 -2.33 9.37
CA SER A 185 8.47 -1.68 8.69
C SER A 185 7.34 -2.65 8.36
N ALA A 186 6.22 -2.10 7.89
CA ALA A 186 5.15 -2.87 7.27
C ALA A 186 5.59 -3.61 5.98
N PHE A 187 6.66 -3.17 5.30
CA PHE A 187 7.21 -3.84 4.12
C PHE A 187 7.88 -5.16 4.51
N GLU A 188 8.82 -5.08 5.45
CA GLU A 188 9.49 -6.26 6.01
C GLU A 188 8.49 -7.22 6.66
N LEU A 189 7.47 -6.69 7.34
CA LEU A 189 6.38 -7.51 7.89
C LEU A 189 5.64 -8.25 6.77
N LEU A 190 5.22 -7.57 5.70
CA LEU A 190 4.54 -8.19 4.56
C LEU A 190 5.38 -9.28 3.89
N GLU A 191 6.67 -9.03 3.66
CA GLU A 191 7.59 -10.04 3.10
C GLU A 191 7.64 -11.28 3.98
N LYS A 192 7.77 -11.11 5.30
CA LYS A 192 7.80 -12.22 6.26
C LYS A 192 6.48 -12.98 6.31
N ILE A 193 5.34 -12.29 6.31
CA ILE A 193 4.00 -12.91 6.28
C ILE A 193 3.86 -13.83 5.05
N ARG A 194 4.40 -13.42 3.91
CA ARG A 194 4.33 -14.18 2.65
C ARG A 194 5.16 -15.44 2.59
N LEU A 195 6.14 -15.58 3.48
CA LEU A 195 6.94 -16.81 3.61
C LEU A 195 6.12 -17.97 4.20
N TYR A 196 5.03 -17.68 4.92
CA TYR A 196 4.18 -18.70 5.54
C TYR A 196 3.01 -19.06 4.61
N PRO A 197 2.86 -20.33 4.21
CA PRO A 197 1.83 -20.74 3.25
C PRO A 197 0.40 -20.33 3.62
N TYR A 198 0.04 -20.46 4.91
CA TYR A 198 -1.31 -20.17 5.40
C TYR A 198 -1.66 -18.68 5.49
N SER A 199 -0.67 -17.79 5.48
CA SER A 199 -0.88 -16.32 5.56
C SER A 199 -0.40 -15.59 4.31
N ARG A 200 0.05 -16.31 3.28
CA ARG A 200 0.64 -15.70 2.09
C ARG A 200 -0.29 -14.74 1.35
N ASN A 201 -1.59 -15.03 1.39
CA ASN A 201 -2.61 -14.24 0.73
C ASN A 201 -3.37 -13.32 1.71
N THR A 202 -2.95 -13.24 2.98
CA THR A 202 -3.62 -12.38 3.95
C THR A 202 -3.46 -10.91 3.52
N PRO A 203 -4.57 -10.17 3.31
CA PRO A 203 -4.50 -8.75 2.97
C PRO A 203 -3.88 -7.96 4.12
N LEU A 204 -2.87 -7.15 3.79
CA LEU A 204 -2.26 -6.19 4.70
C LEU A 204 -2.67 -4.77 4.30
N PHE A 205 -3.25 -4.04 5.22
CA PHE A 205 -3.58 -2.63 5.12
C PHE A 205 -2.62 -1.80 5.96
N VAL A 206 -2.20 -0.66 5.42
CA VAL A 206 -1.26 0.24 6.09
C VAL A 206 -1.99 1.41 6.72
N LEU A 207 -1.70 1.67 7.98
CA LEU A 207 -2.17 2.83 8.72
C LEU A 207 -1.16 3.97 8.57
N LEU A 208 -1.61 5.07 7.99
CA LEU A 208 -0.87 6.31 7.77
C LEU A 208 -1.21 7.30 8.89
N LYS A 209 -0.19 7.78 9.59
CA LYS A 209 -0.34 8.86 10.57
C LYS A 209 -0.41 10.22 9.87
N GLU A 210 -0.94 11.22 10.56
CA GLU A 210 -0.99 12.60 10.04
C GLU A 210 0.40 13.12 9.67
N GLU A 211 1.41 12.76 10.44
CA GLU A 211 2.80 13.12 10.21
C GLU A 211 3.72 11.93 10.47
N MET A 212 4.76 11.81 9.64
CA MET A 212 5.91 10.96 9.94
C MET A 212 7.01 11.82 10.53
N LYS A 213 7.58 11.37 11.65
CA LYS A 213 8.76 12.02 12.23
C LYS A 213 9.94 11.87 11.26
N GLU A 214 10.83 12.84 11.26
CA GLU A 214 12.04 12.81 10.41
C GLU A 214 12.86 11.52 10.61
N GLY A 215 12.92 11.02 11.85
CA GLY A 215 13.55 9.73 12.16
C GLY A 215 12.85 8.54 11.49
N GLU A 216 11.52 8.53 11.40
CA GLU A 216 10.75 7.49 10.71
C GLU A 216 10.97 7.56 9.19
N LYS A 217 10.98 8.77 8.61
CA LYS A 217 11.30 8.98 7.19
C LYS A 217 12.71 8.48 6.86
N LYS A 218 13.70 8.80 7.70
CA LYS A 218 15.09 8.37 7.51
C LYS A 218 15.29 6.87 7.68
N ALA A 219 14.62 6.26 8.66
CA ALA A 219 14.64 4.81 8.86
C ALA A 219 14.01 4.09 7.66
N MET A 220 12.85 4.55 7.20
CA MET A 220 12.21 4.08 5.98
C MET A 220 13.13 4.18 4.78
N ALA A 221 13.74 5.35 4.59
CA ALA A 221 14.63 5.60 3.47
C ALA A 221 15.81 4.62 3.42
N ARG A 222 16.41 4.33 4.58
CA ARG A 222 17.49 3.36 4.71
C ARG A 222 17.04 1.95 4.39
N GLU A 223 15.85 1.56 4.83
CA GLU A 223 15.29 0.25 4.55
C GLU A 223 14.99 0.07 3.06
N VAL A 224 14.35 1.07 2.44
CA VAL A 224 14.11 1.09 0.99
C VAL A 224 15.41 0.96 0.22
N ALA A 225 16.46 1.70 0.60
CA ALA A 225 17.77 1.57 -0.03
C ALA A 225 18.36 0.15 0.11
N ASN A 226 18.18 -0.48 1.28
CA ASN A 226 18.59 -1.87 1.50
C ASN A 226 17.78 -2.88 0.68
N LEU A 227 16.47 -2.66 0.47
CA LEU A 227 15.64 -3.54 -0.36
C LEU A 227 16.01 -3.41 -1.83
N VAL A 228 16.11 -2.17 -2.33
CA VAL A 228 16.50 -1.85 -3.72
C VAL A 228 17.88 -2.40 -4.08
N SER A 229 18.83 -2.37 -3.15
CA SER A 229 20.18 -2.91 -3.38
C SER A 229 20.25 -4.44 -3.41
N LYS A 230 19.29 -5.14 -2.79
CA LYS A 230 19.24 -6.61 -2.80
C LYS A 230 18.71 -7.19 -4.10
N LYS A 231 17.75 -6.51 -4.74
CA LYS A 231 17.15 -6.97 -5.99
C LYS A 231 16.57 -5.79 -6.78
N GLN A 232 16.82 -5.75 -8.08
CA GLN A 232 16.08 -4.91 -9.02
C GLN A 232 15.07 -5.77 -9.75
N LEU A 233 13.85 -5.25 -9.93
CA LEU A 233 12.82 -5.94 -10.68
C LEU A 233 13.08 -5.76 -12.17
N THR A 234 12.99 -6.87 -12.90
CA THR A 234 12.89 -6.82 -14.35
C THR A 234 11.58 -6.18 -14.78
N CYS A 235 11.49 -5.73 -16.04
CA CYS A 235 10.25 -5.19 -16.58
C CYS A 235 9.10 -6.20 -16.49
N GLU A 236 9.37 -7.48 -16.81
CA GLU A 236 8.38 -8.55 -16.72
C GLU A 236 7.86 -8.75 -15.28
N GLU A 237 8.77 -8.80 -14.29
CA GLU A 237 8.39 -8.92 -12.88
C GLU A 237 7.55 -7.72 -12.42
N PHE A 238 7.91 -6.50 -12.82
CA PHE A 238 7.15 -5.29 -12.49
C PHE A 238 5.74 -5.33 -13.08
N LEU A 239 5.62 -5.65 -14.38
CA LEU A 239 4.32 -5.75 -15.06
C LEU A 239 3.44 -6.86 -14.47
N GLY A 240 4.04 -7.91 -13.90
CA GLY A 240 3.33 -8.94 -13.14
C GLY A 240 2.56 -8.42 -11.93
N TYR A 241 2.91 -7.25 -11.37
CA TYR A 241 2.15 -6.62 -10.28
C TYR A 241 0.94 -5.82 -10.77
N LEU A 242 0.89 -5.44 -12.05
CA LEU A 242 -0.21 -4.66 -12.64
C LEU A 242 -1.30 -5.54 -13.24
N ARG A 243 -0.90 -6.69 -13.77
CA ARG A 243 -1.80 -7.71 -14.29
C ARG A 243 -2.47 -8.37 -13.08
N ARG A 244 -3.79 -8.14 -12.90
CA ARG A 244 -4.54 -8.75 -11.79
C ARG A 244 -4.24 -10.24 -11.72
N ARG A 245 -4.07 -10.76 -10.51
CA ARG A 245 -4.40 -12.15 -10.24
C ARG A 245 -5.93 -12.23 -10.19
N GLU A 246 -6.49 -12.86 -11.20
CA GLU A 246 -7.85 -13.42 -11.15
C GLU A 246 -7.96 -14.41 -9.99
#